data_AF-A0A0Q4QVV6-F1
#
_entry.id   AF-A0A0Q4QVV6-F1
#
_cell.length_a   1.000
_cell.length_b   1.000
_cell.length_c   1.000
_cell.angle_alpha   90.00
_cell.angle_beta   90.00
_cell.angle_gamma   90.00
#
_symmetry.space_group_name_H-M   'P 1'
#
loop_
_entity.id
_entity.type
_entity.pdbx_description
1 polymer ?
#
loop_
_entity_poly.entity_id
_entity_poly.type
_entity_poly.pdbx_seq_one_letter_code
_entity_poly.pdbx_strand_id
1 'polypeptide(L)'
;MDDFMKQYFNERWFKITSPNPFVTFVVVGRDQLGWKMDVHGSSDQAWPNGDTYQDTFDELVPFLAGYVDASSLWSDFDTGETLHVWDALLGVNGRIK
;
A
#
# COMPACT_ATOMS: atom_id res chain seq x y z
N MET A 1 -30.55 1.88 -12.51
CA MET A 1 -29.52 2.74 -13.11
C MET A 1 -28.65 3.14 -11.95
N ASP A 2 -27.72 2.26 -11.57
CA ASP A 2 -26.75 2.51 -10.51
C ASP A 2 -25.46 1.87 -11.00
N ASP A 3 -24.85 2.50 -12.01
CA ASP A 3 -23.42 2.39 -12.22
C ASP A 3 -22.78 3.06 -11.00
N PHE A 4 -22.68 2.29 -9.92
CA PHE A 4 -21.86 2.59 -8.77
C PHE A 4 -20.47 2.87 -9.35
N MET A 5 -20.09 4.15 -9.41
CA MET A 5 -18.76 4.55 -9.84
C MET A 5 -17.77 3.70 -9.06
N LYS A 6 -17.17 2.70 -9.72
CA LYS A 6 -16.07 1.96 -9.13
C LYS A 6 -14.99 3.00 -8.89
N GLN A 7 -14.72 3.31 -7.63
CA GLN A 7 -13.59 4.16 -7.26
C GLN A 7 -12.34 3.42 -7.75
N TYR A 8 -11.77 3.88 -8.85
CA TYR A 8 -10.56 3.31 -9.42
C TYR A 8 -9.38 3.90 -8.66
N PHE A 9 -8.93 3.20 -7.62
CA PHE A 9 -7.65 3.49 -6.99
C PHE A 9 -6.53 3.18 -8.00
N ASN A 10 -5.53 4.06 -8.09
CA ASN A 10 -4.27 3.75 -8.72
C ASN A 10 -3.49 2.83 -7.77
N GLU A 11 -3.73 1.53 -7.88
CA GLU A 11 -3.13 0.52 -7.02
C GLU A 11 -1.76 0.09 -7.54
N ARG A 12 -0.80 -0.02 -6.63
CA ARG A 12 0.50 -0.63 -6.87
C ARG A 12 0.77 -1.71 -5.83
N TRP A 13 1.36 -2.79 -6.29
CA TRP A 13 1.61 -4.00 -5.51
C TRP A 13 3.10 -4.11 -5.24
N PHE A 14 3.47 -4.20 -3.96
CA PHE A 14 4.86 -4.18 -3.53
C PHE A 14 5.21 -5.43 -2.73
N LYS A 15 6.23 -6.15 -3.18
CA LYS A 15 6.88 -7.19 -2.38
C LYS A 15 7.79 -6.48 -1.41
N ILE A 16 7.59 -6.69 -0.12
CA ILE A 16 8.39 -6.00 0.87
C ILE A 16 9.44 -6.93 1.47
N THR A 17 10.62 -6.39 1.73
CA THR A 17 11.57 -7.00 2.67
C THR A 17 11.34 -6.34 4.02
N SER A 18 10.31 -6.83 4.74
CA SER A 18 9.98 -6.36 6.09
C SER A 18 10.76 -7.14 7.14
N PRO A 19 11.16 -6.52 8.27
CA PRO A 19 11.57 -7.25 9.46
C PRO A 19 10.44 -8.11 10.05
N ASN A 20 9.19 -7.85 9.68
CA ASN A 20 8.05 -8.69 10.05
C ASN A 20 7.95 -9.89 9.07
N PRO A 21 8.30 -11.12 9.50
CA PRO A 21 8.35 -12.30 8.62
C PRO A 21 6.96 -12.74 8.15
N PHE A 22 5.90 -12.19 8.73
CA PHE A 22 4.53 -12.55 8.40
C PHE A 22 3.97 -11.72 7.24
N VAL A 23 4.58 -10.58 6.89
CA VAL A 23 4.11 -9.77 5.76
C VAL A 23 4.78 -10.21 4.47
N THR A 24 3.98 -10.54 3.45
CA THR A 24 4.45 -11.04 2.15
C THR A 24 4.48 -9.93 1.10
N PHE A 25 3.41 -9.14 1.01
CA PHE A 25 3.32 -7.99 0.10
C PHE A 25 2.29 -6.98 0.61
N VAL A 26 2.38 -5.76 0.11
CA VAL A 26 1.49 -4.63 0.44
C VAL A 26 0.92 -4.07 -0.85
N VAL A 27 -0.38 -3.77 -0.84
CA VAL A 27 -1.05 -3.04 -1.92
C VAL A 27 -1.29 -1.63 -1.42
N VAL A 28 -0.89 -0.63 -2.22
CA VAL A 28 -1.15 0.78 -1.92
C VAL A 28 -1.89 1.39 -3.10
N GLY A 29 -3.07 1.92 -2.83
CA GLY A 29 -3.92 2.62 -3.78
C GLY A 29 -4.02 4.10 -3.44
N ARG A 30 -4.12 4.94 -4.48
CA ARG A 30 -4.45 6.36 -4.32
C ARG A 30 -5.55 6.77 -5.30
N ASP A 31 -6.50 7.57 -4.84
CA ASP A 31 -7.49 8.22 -5.69
C ASP A 31 -7.51 9.75 -5.46
N GLN A 32 -8.56 10.43 -5.94
CA GLN A 32 -8.71 11.89 -5.77
C GLN A 32 -9.04 12.30 -4.33
N LEU A 33 -9.54 11.37 -3.52
CA LEU A 33 -10.13 11.63 -2.22
C LEU A 33 -9.20 11.16 -1.08
N GLY A 34 -8.30 10.22 -1.34
CA GLY A 34 -7.40 9.70 -0.31
C GLY A 34 -6.56 8.51 -0.77
N TRP A 35 -6.19 7.70 0.22
CA TRP A 35 -5.30 6.57 0.12
C TRP A 35 -5.99 5.31 0.61
N LYS A 36 -5.66 4.19 -0.02
CA LYS A 36 -6.07 2.86 0.39
C LYS A 36 -4.84 2.00 0.58
N MET A 37 -4.87 1.09 1.54
CA MET A 37 -3.80 0.14 1.76
C MET A 37 -4.34 -1.21 2.20
N ASP A 38 -3.74 -2.28 1.65
CA ASP A 38 -3.92 -3.67 2.07
C ASP A 38 -2.58 -4.34 2.39
N VAL A 39 -2.53 -5.08 3.49
CA VAL A 39 -1.35 -5.83 3.94
C VAL A 39 -1.66 -7.31 3.82
N HIS A 40 -0.93 -8.00 2.96
CA HIS A 40 -1.08 -9.43 2.78
C HIS A 40 0.07 -10.18 3.44
N GLY A 41 -0.29 -11.08 4.33
CA GLY A 41 0.65 -11.94 5.03
C GLY A 41 0.27 -13.41 5.01
N SER A 42 1.00 -14.22 5.78
CA SER A 42 0.67 -15.65 5.95
C SER A 42 -0.76 -15.83 6.48
N SER A 43 -1.45 -16.85 5.96
CA SER A 43 -2.90 -17.12 6.04
C SER A 43 -3.56 -17.08 7.42
N ASP A 44 -2.77 -17.11 8.49
CA ASP A 44 -3.25 -17.36 9.85
C ASP A 44 -3.33 -16.07 10.70
N GLN A 45 -2.89 -14.93 10.16
CA GLN A 45 -3.00 -13.63 10.83
C GLN A 45 -4.19 -12.84 10.28
N ALA A 46 -5.18 -12.61 11.14
CA ALA A 46 -6.16 -11.55 10.94
C ALA A 46 -5.44 -10.20 11.08
N TRP A 47 -4.99 -9.65 9.96
CA TRP A 47 -4.47 -8.28 9.90
C TRP A 47 -5.58 -7.32 10.30
N PRO A 48 -5.32 -6.31 11.16
CA PRO A 48 -6.30 -5.26 11.46
C PRO A 48 -6.81 -4.65 10.15
N ASN A 49 -8.00 -5.10 9.72
CA ASN A 49 -8.68 -4.79 8.47
C ASN A 49 -7.78 -4.19 7.38
N GLY A 50 -7.23 -5.05 6.52
CA GLY A 50 -6.43 -4.69 5.34
C GLY A 50 -7.16 -3.84 4.27
N ASP A 51 -8.19 -3.11 4.64
CA ASP A 51 -8.79 -2.09 3.79
C ASP A 51 -8.95 -0.82 4.63
N THR A 52 -7.84 -0.14 4.87
CA THR A 52 -7.88 1.17 5.53
C THR A 52 -7.89 2.25 4.46
N TYR A 53 -9.01 2.98 4.39
CA TYR A 53 -9.07 4.24 3.69
C TYR A 53 -8.57 5.37 4.61
N GLN A 54 -7.59 6.14 4.16
CA GLN A 54 -7.03 7.28 4.87
C GLN A 54 -7.17 8.52 3.99
N ASP A 55 -7.57 9.65 4.57
CA ASP A 55 -7.78 10.88 3.80
C ASP A 55 -6.43 11.50 3.39
N THR A 56 -5.38 11.28 4.20
CA THR A 56 -4.06 11.88 3.99
C THR A 56 -2.90 10.88 4.04
N PHE A 57 -1.78 11.29 3.46
CA PHE A 57 -0.52 10.54 3.54
C PHE A 57 0.00 10.42 4.98
N ASP A 58 -0.19 11.47 5.78
CA ASP A 58 0.25 11.53 7.18
C ASP A 58 -0.54 10.56 8.08
N GLU A 59 -1.77 10.21 7.70
CA GLU A 59 -2.58 9.18 8.38
C GLU A 59 -2.19 7.76 7.96
N LEU A 60 -1.74 7.58 6.71
CA LEU A 60 -1.25 6.29 6.20
C LEU A 60 0.07 5.87 6.84
N VAL A 61 0.98 6.83 7.06
CA VAL A 61 2.36 6.58 7.56
C VAL A 61 2.40 5.83 8.91
N PRO A 62 1.67 6.24 9.97
CA PRO A 62 1.68 5.53 11.25
C PRO A 62 1.10 4.12 11.16
N PHE A 63 0.13 3.88 10.27
CA PHE A 63 -0.41 2.55 10.04
C PHE A 63 0.63 1.64 9.38
N LEU A 64 1.31 2.13 8.34
CA LEU A 64 2.42 1.44 7.68
C LEU A 64 3.53 1.06 8.65
N ALA A 65 3.88 1.96 9.57
CA ALA A 65 4.92 1.72 10.56
C ALA A 65 4.66 0.50 11.47
N GLY A 66 3.40 0.04 11.57
CA GLY A 66 3.05 -1.20 12.26
C GLY A 66 3.47 -2.48 11.53
N TYR A 67 3.74 -2.41 10.22
CA TYR A 67 4.00 -3.56 9.35
C TYR A 67 5.35 -3.50 8.64
N VAL A 68 5.86 -2.29 8.42
CA VAL A 68 7.09 -2.02 7.69
C VAL A 68 7.96 -1.03 8.46
N ASP A 69 9.27 -1.21 8.38
CA ASP A 69 10.22 -0.22 8.89
C ASP A 69 10.56 0.82 7.81
N ALA A 70 11.00 2.01 8.23
CA ALA A 70 11.47 3.07 7.34
C ALA A 70 12.66 2.64 6.47
N SER A 71 13.43 1.62 6.89
CA SER A 71 14.51 1.05 6.09
C SER A 71 14.05 -0.03 5.10
N SER A 72 12.76 -0.37 5.06
CA SER A 72 12.26 -1.46 4.21
C SER A 72 12.43 -1.16 2.72
N LEU A 73 12.84 -2.19 1.97
CA LEU A 73 12.92 -2.15 0.51
C LEU A 73 11.71 -2.85 -0.09
N TRP A 74 11.11 -2.17 -1.06
CA TRP A 74 9.84 -2.51 -1.68
C TRP A 74 10.05 -2.72 -3.17
N SER A 75 9.84 -3.95 -3.64
CA SER A 75 9.92 -4.29 -5.05
C SER A 75 8.52 -4.22 -5.67
N ASP A 76 8.34 -3.32 -6.62
CA ASP A 76 7.09 -3.14 -7.33
C ASP A 76 6.87 -4.28 -8.35
N PHE A 77 5.67 -4.86 -8.34
CA PHE A 77 5.35 -6.01 -9.19
C PHE A 77 5.27 -5.67 -10.68
N ASP A 78 4.80 -4.46 -11.03
CA ASP A 78 4.55 -4.07 -12.41
C ASP A 78 5.84 -3.64 -13.12
N THR A 79 6.71 -2.93 -12.40
CA THR A 79 7.94 -2.33 -12.94
C THR A 79 9.19 -3.13 -12.62
N GLY A 80 9.16 -3.97 -11.58
CA GLY A 80 10.32 -4.69 -11.05
C GLY A 80 11.31 -3.80 -10.31
N GLU A 81 11.04 -2.50 -10.18
CA GLU A 81 11.90 -1.56 -9.48
C GLU A 81 11.89 -1.83 -7.97
N THR A 82 13.04 -1.72 -7.32
CA THR A 82 13.15 -1.83 -5.85
C THR A 82 13.49 -0.47 -5.27
N LEU A 83 12.58 0.05 -4.45
CA LEU A 83 12.64 1.39 -3.86
C LEU A 83 12.63 1.30 -2.34
N HIS A 84 13.14 2.32 -1.66
CA HIS A 84 12.84 2.51 -0.25
C HIS A 84 11.35 2.83 -0.07
N VAL A 85 10.77 2.46 1.08
CA VAL A 85 9.33 2.62 1.36
C VAL A 85 8.77 4.01 0.99
N TRP A 86 9.48 5.10 1.31
CA TRP A 86 9.00 6.45 1.00
C TRP A 86 8.96 6.75 -0.49
N ASP A 87 9.98 6.32 -1.23
CA ASP A 87 10.04 6.49 -2.68
C ASP A 87 8.99 5.62 -3.38
N ALA A 88 8.74 4.40 -2.86
CA ALA A 88 7.68 3.52 -3.36
C ALA A 88 6.30 4.17 -3.22
N LEU A 89 6.00 4.77 -2.06
CA LEU A 89 4.73 5.46 -1.80
C LEU A 89 4.59 6.74 -2.64
N LEU A 90 5.67 7.52 -2.79
CA LEU A 90 5.70 8.65 -3.73
C LEU A 90 5.48 8.19 -5.18
N GLY A 91 5.93 7.00 -5.54
CA GLY A 91 5.67 6.36 -6.83
C GLY A 91 4.20 6.04 -7.08
N VAL A 92 3.36 5.91 -6.05
CA VAL A 92 1.89 5.78 -6.17
C VAL A 92 1.24 7.14 -6.48
N ASN A 93 1.90 8.25 -6.10
CA ASN A 93 1.44 9.62 -6.38
C ASN A 93 1.57 10.03 -7.85
N GLY A 94 2.27 9.24 -8.66
CA GLY A 94 2.46 9.51 -10.09
C GLY A 94 1.18 9.32 -10.90
N ARG A 95 0.59 10.44 -11.36
CA ARG A 95 -0.58 10.58 -12.26
C ARG A 95 -1.70 9.56 -12.05
N ILE A 96 -2.71 9.99 -11.29
CA ILE A 96 -4.11 9.54 -11.47
C ILE A 96 -4.44 9.78 -12.96
N LYS A 97 -4.60 8.70 -13.73
CA LYS A 97 -4.98 8.78 -15.15
C LYS A 97 -6.45 9.10 -15.31
#